data_AF-A0A8I2Z655-F1
#
_entry.id   AF-A0A8I2Z655-F1
#
_cell.length_a   1.000
_cell.length_b   1.000
_cell.length_c   1.000
_cell.angle_alpha   90.00
_cell.angle_beta   90.00
_cell.angle_gamma   90.00
#
_symmetry.space_group_name_H-M   'P 1'
#
loop_
_entity.id
_entity.type
_entity.pdbx_description
1 polymer ?
#
loop_
_entity_poly.entity_id
_entity_poly.type
_entity_poly.pdbx_seq_one_letter_code
_entity_poly.pdbx_strand_id
1 'polypeptide(L)'
;MLPLINKPFELLSPGLGVPTDDIKLVFSWLLSYPLAALLKCIPDSRPDLKNIYVISASIFYLVGLFNLWAGLQTLFISSAGTYLIANTFRHSPFMPWIGFVFVMGHLSINQISRQLESNPADVDITGAQMVLVMKLSAFCWNVGGGVHPGEAE
;
A
#
# COMPACT_ATOMS: atom_id res chain seq x y z
N MET A 1 10.25 -0.66 14.96
CA MET A 1 11.14 -1.60 14.26
C MET A 1 11.34 -2.80 15.16
N LEU A 2 11.39 -4.00 14.61
CA LEU A 2 11.80 -5.17 15.40
C LEU A 2 13.33 -5.13 15.58
N PRO A 3 13.85 -4.95 16.81
CA PRO A 3 15.27 -4.67 17.04
C PRO A 3 16.20 -5.82 16.60
N LEU A 4 15.68 -7.06 16.55
CA LEU A 4 16.43 -8.22 16.07
C LEU A 4 16.62 -8.21 14.55
N ILE A 5 15.70 -7.60 13.79
CA ILE A 5 15.76 -7.54 12.33
C ILE A 5 16.70 -6.42 11.87
N ASN A 6 16.86 -5.35 12.65
CA ASN A 6 17.66 -4.17 12.27
C ASN A 6 19.18 -4.40 12.35
N LYS A 7 19.64 -5.20 13.33
CA LYS A 7 21.06 -5.48 13.60
C LYS A 7 21.90 -5.86 12.39
N PRO A 8 21.50 -6.82 11.51
CA PRO A 8 22.31 -7.16 10.34
C PRO A 8 22.46 -6.00 9.37
N PHE A 9 21.46 -5.13 9.22
CA PHE A 9 21.54 -3.98 8.32
C PHE A 9 22.45 -2.88 8.86
N GLU A 10 22.41 -2.63 10.17
CA GLU A 10 23.30 -1.68 10.85
C GLU A 10 24.78 -2.10 10.74
N LEU A 11 25.07 -3.41 10.73
CA LEU A 11 26.43 -3.91 10.58
C LEU A 11 26.95 -3.78 9.14
N LEU A 12 26.08 -3.86 8.14
CA LEU A 12 26.45 -3.78 6.72
C LEU A 12 26.59 -2.34 6.22
N SER A 13 25.83 -1.40 6.81
CA SER A 13 25.82 0.01 6.39
C SER A 13 27.21 0.67 6.37
N PRO A 14 28.06 0.55 7.42
CA PRO A 14 29.39 1.15 7.42
C PRO A 14 30.33 0.58 6.35
N GLY A 15 30.18 -0.71 6.04
CA GLY A 15 31.02 -1.39 5.04
C GLY A 15 30.68 -1.03 3.60
N LEU A 16 29.44 -0.60 3.35
CA LEU A 16 28.95 -0.22 2.02
C LEU A 16 28.89 1.30 1.81
N GLY A 17 28.92 2.10 2.88
CA GLY A 17 28.78 3.56 2.79
C GLY A 17 27.36 4.02 2.40
N VAL A 18 26.37 3.15 2.59
CA VAL A 18 24.96 3.36 2.20
C VAL A 18 24.08 3.42 3.45
N PRO A 19 23.08 4.32 3.52
CA PRO A 19 22.13 4.38 4.62
C PRO A 19 21.44 3.03 4.87
N THR A 20 21.19 2.72 6.14
CA THR A 20 20.57 1.44 6.56
C THR A 20 19.22 1.19 5.88
N ASP A 21 18.43 2.23 5.64
CA ASP A 21 17.09 2.09 5.08
C ASP A 21 17.09 1.81 3.56
N ASP A 22 18.11 2.23 2.83
CA ASP A 22 18.29 1.87 1.41
C ASP A 22 18.64 0.38 1.27
N ILE A 23 19.48 -0.14 2.16
CA ILE A 23 19.82 -1.58 2.18
C ILE A 23 18.56 -2.40 2.49
N LYS A 24 17.74 -1.93 3.43
CA LYS A 24 16.43 -2.52 3.74
C LYS A 24 15.48 -2.48 2.54
N LEU A 25 15.46 -1.38 1.77
CA LEU A 25 14.67 -1.27 0.54
C LEU A 25 15.10 -2.33 -0.49
N VAL A 26 16.40 -2.44 -0.79
CA VAL A 26 16.90 -3.47 -1.72
C VAL A 26 16.59 -4.88 -1.20
N PHE A 27 16.76 -5.13 0.09
CA PHE A 27 16.42 -6.42 0.69
C PHE A 27 14.93 -6.74 0.58
N SER A 28 14.05 -5.77 0.86
CA SER A 28 12.60 -5.97 0.73
C SER A 28 12.17 -6.24 -0.72
N TRP A 29 12.81 -5.59 -1.69
CA TRP A 29 12.60 -5.88 -3.10
C TRP A 29 13.02 -7.32 -3.44
N LEU A 30 14.20 -7.77 -3.01
CA LEU A 30 14.67 -9.14 -3.23
C LEU A 30 13.80 -10.18 -2.50
N LEU A 31 13.40 -9.90 -1.26
CA LEU A 31 12.55 -10.79 -0.44
C LEU A 31 11.13 -10.92 -1.02
N SER A 32 10.68 -9.94 -1.80
CA SER A 32 9.36 -10.00 -2.43
C SER A 32 9.22 -11.12 -3.46
N TYR A 33 10.31 -11.56 -4.10
CA TYR A 33 10.30 -12.70 -5.03
C TYR A 33 9.97 -14.04 -4.36
N PRO A 34 10.69 -14.51 -3.32
CA PRO A 34 10.32 -15.73 -2.61
C PRO A 34 8.96 -15.61 -1.91
N LEU A 35 8.60 -14.44 -1.38
CA LEU A 35 7.27 -14.22 -0.82
C LEU A 35 6.16 -14.34 -1.88
N ALA A 36 6.39 -13.90 -3.12
CA ALA A 36 5.45 -14.11 -4.21
C ALA A 36 5.35 -15.60 -4.61
N ALA A 37 6.46 -16.34 -4.56
CA ALA A 37 6.44 -17.79 -4.77
C ALA A 37 5.61 -18.51 -3.70
N LEU A 38 5.74 -18.11 -2.43
CA LEU A 38 4.91 -18.65 -1.33
C LEU A 38 3.42 -18.32 -1.51
N LEU A 39 3.08 -17.11 -1.97
CA LEU A 39 1.70 -16.75 -2.29
C LEU A 39 1.10 -17.67 -3.36
N LYS A 40 1.90 -18.06 -4.36
CA LYS A 40 1.47 -18.99 -5.43
C LYS A 40 1.16 -20.39 -4.89
N CYS A 41 1.77 -20.80 -3.79
CA CYS A 41 1.48 -22.09 -3.15
C CYS A 41 0.12 -22.12 -2.43
N ILE A 42 -0.50 -20.96 -2.19
CA ILE A 42 -1.81 -20.89 -1.52
C ILE A 42 -2.91 -21.28 -2.53
N PRO A 43 -3.79 -22.25 -2.20
CA PRO A 43 -4.84 -22.71 -3.10
C PRO A 43 -5.76 -21.58 -3.60
N ASP A 44 -6.12 -21.59 -4.88
CA ASP A 44 -7.06 -20.61 -5.47
C ASP A 44 -8.48 -20.71 -4.90
N SER A 45 -8.85 -21.85 -4.34
CA SER A 45 -10.17 -22.07 -3.72
C SER A 45 -10.39 -21.29 -2.42
N ARG A 46 -9.34 -20.66 -1.86
CA ARG A 46 -9.40 -19.92 -0.59
C ARG A 46 -8.79 -18.52 -0.73
N PRO A 47 -9.53 -17.57 -1.32
CA PRO A 47 -9.06 -16.19 -1.51
C PRO A 47 -8.83 -15.45 -0.18
N ASP A 48 -9.51 -15.85 0.89
CA ASP A 48 -9.33 -15.37 2.25
C ASP A 48 -7.89 -15.56 2.76
N LEU A 49 -7.31 -16.74 2.55
CA LEU A 49 -5.93 -17.03 2.96
C LEU A 49 -4.91 -16.19 2.19
N LYS A 50 -5.16 -15.93 0.91
CA LYS A 50 -4.31 -15.07 0.08
C LYS A 50 -4.35 -13.62 0.58
N ASN A 51 -5.53 -13.12 0.93
CA ASN A 51 -5.69 -11.77 1.47
C ASN A 51 -4.97 -11.63 2.82
N ILE A 52 -5.15 -12.58 3.73
CA ILE A 52 -4.46 -12.58 5.03
C ILE A 52 -2.95 -12.59 4.83
N TYR A 53 -2.45 -13.43 3.92
CA TYR A 53 -1.03 -13.49 3.59
C TYR A 53 -0.50 -12.14 3.08
N VAL A 54 -1.15 -11.55 2.07
CA VAL A 54 -0.71 -10.26 1.49
C VAL A 54 -0.75 -9.14 2.52
N ILE A 55 -1.78 -9.08 3.37
CA ILE A 55 -1.89 -8.09 4.45
C ILE A 55 -0.77 -8.31 5.48
N SER A 56 -0.52 -9.55 5.89
CA SER A 56 0.53 -9.86 6.87
C SER A 56 1.92 -9.50 6.36
N ALA A 57 2.23 -9.82 5.09
CA ALA A 57 3.49 -9.45 4.45
C ALA A 57 3.64 -7.93 4.33
N SER A 58 2.57 -7.22 3.98
CA SER A 58 2.56 -5.76 3.90
C SER A 58 2.81 -5.10 5.27
N ILE A 59 2.14 -5.59 6.32
CA ILE A 59 2.35 -5.11 7.69
C ILE A 59 3.78 -5.41 8.16
N PHE A 60 4.33 -6.57 7.83
CA PHE A 60 5.71 -6.92 8.15
C PHE A 60 6.71 -5.93 7.54
N TYR A 61 6.55 -5.56 6.26
CA TYR A 61 7.41 -4.55 5.65
C TYR A 61 7.24 -3.18 6.31
N LEU A 62 6.01 -2.68 6.42
CA LEU A 62 5.75 -1.33 6.92
C LEU A 62 6.19 -1.16 8.38
N VAL A 63 5.77 -2.04 9.27
CA VAL A 63 5.97 -1.90 10.71
C VAL A 63 7.23 -2.64 11.19
N GLY A 64 7.42 -3.87 10.71
CA GLY A 64 8.53 -4.72 11.14
C GLY A 64 9.88 -4.19 10.69
N LEU A 65 9.97 -3.86 9.39
CA LEU A 65 11.21 -3.48 8.72
C LEU A 65 11.47 -1.97 8.75
N PHE A 66 10.47 -1.14 8.44
CA PHE A 66 10.62 0.31 8.32
C PHE A 66 10.01 1.14 9.48
N ASN A 67 9.20 0.54 10.37
CA ASN A 67 8.52 1.24 11.48
C ASN A 67 7.59 2.39 11.08
N LEU A 68 6.99 2.30 9.90
CA LEU A 68 6.07 3.28 9.31
C LEU A 68 4.64 3.11 9.86
N TRP A 69 4.45 3.36 11.15
CA TRP A 69 3.12 3.29 11.79
C TRP A 69 2.14 4.32 11.23
N ALA A 70 2.58 5.56 11.06
CA ALA A 70 1.78 6.61 10.44
C ALA A 70 1.41 6.22 9.01
N GLY A 71 2.37 5.66 8.26
CA GLY A 71 2.12 5.19 6.91
C GLY A 71 1.09 4.06 6.81
N LEU A 72 1.11 3.11 7.76
CA LEU A 72 0.08 2.07 7.85
C LEU A 72 -1.31 2.69 8.08
N GLN A 73 -1.42 3.69 8.94
CA GLN A 73 -2.69 4.41 9.16
C GLN A 73 -3.15 5.12 7.88
N THR A 74 -2.26 5.80 7.16
CA THR A 74 -2.56 6.46 5.88
C THR A 74 -3.13 5.49 4.85
N LEU A 75 -2.50 4.32 4.68
CA LEU A 75 -2.99 3.30 3.74
C LEU A 75 -4.33 2.74 4.20
N PHE A 76 -4.49 2.49 5.50
CA PHE A 76 -5.75 2.01 6.08
C PHE A 76 -6.90 3.00 5.88
N ILE A 77 -6.68 4.29 6.13
CA ILE A 77 -7.68 5.35 5.92
C ILE A 77 -8.12 5.38 4.45
N SER A 78 -7.17 5.29 3.52
CA SER A 78 -7.47 5.26 2.09
C SER A 78 -8.35 4.05 1.73
N SER A 79 -7.95 2.84 2.13
CA SER A 79 -8.69 1.62 1.83
C SER A 79 -10.06 1.57 2.50
N ALA A 80 -10.15 1.91 3.80
CA ALA A 80 -11.40 1.91 4.54
C ALA A 80 -12.35 3.00 4.03
N GLY A 81 -11.84 4.21 3.76
CA GLY A 81 -12.63 5.31 3.20
C GLY A 81 -13.21 4.96 1.83
N THR A 82 -12.39 4.40 0.92
CA THR A 82 -12.88 3.93 -0.38
C THR A 82 -13.93 2.83 -0.25
N TYR A 83 -13.73 1.87 0.65
CA TYR A 83 -14.72 0.82 0.90
C TYR A 83 -16.06 1.40 1.39
N LEU A 84 -16.03 2.34 2.33
CA LEU A 84 -17.22 3.00 2.86
C LEU A 84 -17.95 3.81 1.78
N ILE A 85 -17.22 4.53 0.93
CA ILE A 85 -17.79 5.25 -0.22
C ILE A 85 -18.49 4.28 -1.17
N ALA A 86 -17.80 3.21 -1.56
CA ALA A 86 -18.35 2.20 -2.47
C ALA A 86 -19.58 1.48 -1.88
N ASN A 87 -19.60 1.23 -0.57
CA ASN A 87 -20.73 0.60 0.11
C ASN A 87 -21.93 1.55 0.25
N THR A 88 -21.70 2.83 0.56
CA THR A 88 -22.78 3.79 0.82
C THR A 88 -23.40 4.33 -0.47
N PHE A 89 -22.58 4.62 -1.49
CA PHE A 89 -23.01 5.23 -2.74
C PHE A 89 -23.13 4.23 -3.89
N ARG A 90 -23.26 2.94 -3.58
CA ARG A 90 -23.21 1.83 -4.56
C ARG A 90 -24.10 2.02 -5.80
N HIS A 91 -25.27 2.61 -5.62
CA HIS A 91 -26.27 2.83 -6.69
C HIS A 91 -26.12 4.18 -7.41
N SER A 92 -25.18 5.02 -6.99
CA SER A 92 -24.95 6.32 -7.64
C SER A 92 -23.98 6.15 -8.80
N PRO A 93 -24.28 6.68 -10.01
CA PRO A 93 -23.35 6.68 -11.13
C PRO A 93 -22.09 7.51 -10.86
N PHE A 94 -22.15 8.44 -9.90
CA PHE A 94 -21.02 9.28 -9.50
C PHE A 94 -20.10 8.64 -8.45
N MET A 95 -20.44 7.47 -7.91
CA MET A 95 -19.65 6.80 -6.87
C MET A 95 -18.18 6.60 -7.23
N PRO A 96 -17.82 6.19 -8.47
CA PRO A 96 -16.41 6.04 -8.84
C PRO A 96 -15.64 7.35 -8.77
N TRP A 97 -16.22 8.43 -9.27
CA TRP A 97 -15.64 9.78 -9.22
C TRP A 97 -15.41 10.25 -7.79
N ILE A 98 -16.38 10.05 -6.89
CA ILE A 98 -16.24 10.38 -5.46
C ILE A 98 -15.08 9.58 -4.85
N GLY A 99 -15.02 8.28 -5.12
CA GLY A 99 -13.93 7.41 -4.66
C GLY A 99 -12.56 7.88 -5.13
N PHE A 100 -12.43 8.27 -6.41
CA PHE A 100 -11.20 8.80 -6.98
C PHE A 100 -10.78 10.14 -6.38
N VAL A 101 -11.69 11.11 -6.29
CA VAL A 101 -11.38 12.42 -5.70
C VAL A 101 -10.93 12.25 -4.25
N PHE A 102 -11.54 11.34 -3.49
CA PHE A 102 -11.11 11.01 -2.14
C PHE A 102 -9.68 10.45 -2.09
N VAL A 103 -9.38 9.36 -2.82
CA VAL A 103 -8.04 8.74 -2.74
C VAL A 103 -6.96 9.63 -3.35
N MET A 104 -7.28 10.34 -4.43
CA MET A 104 -6.35 11.23 -5.12
C MET A 104 -6.11 12.52 -4.34
N GLY A 105 -7.14 13.06 -3.69
CA GLY A 105 -7.00 14.16 -2.74
C GLY A 105 -6.13 13.77 -1.54
N HIS A 106 -6.37 12.59 -0.96
CA HIS A 106 -5.56 12.09 0.15
C HIS A 106 -4.08 11.88 -0.25
N LEU A 107 -3.80 11.38 -1.45
CA LEU A 107 -2.43 11.32 -1.98
C LEU A 107 -1.83 12.70 -2.18
N SER A 108 -2.60 13.63 -2.75
CA SER A 108 -2.12 14.98 -3.06
C SER A 108 -1.70 15.74 -1.80
N ILE A 109 -2.50 15.65 -0.72
CA ILE A 109 -2.17 16.28 0.57
C ILE A 109 -0.84 15.72 1.09
N ASN A 110 -0.67 14.41 1.11
CA ASN A 110 0.57 13.79 1.62
C ASN A 110 1.79 14.11 0.73
N GLN A 111 1.61 14.22 -0.59
CA GLN A 111 2.67 14.66 -1.49
C GLN A 111 3.09 16.10 -1.22
N ILE A 112 2.12 17.01 -1.04
CA ILE A 112 2.37 18.42 -0.76
C ILE A 112 3.07 18.58 0.59
N SER A 113 2.55 17.94 1.65
CA SER A 113 3.17 17.98 2.98
C SER A 113 4.62 17.51 2.94
N ARG A 114 4.92 16.44 2.20
CA ARG A 114 6.30 15.94 2.06
C ARG A 114 7.20 16.90 1.27
N GLN A 115 6.69 17.51 0.20
CA GLN A 115 7.44 18.52 -0.55
C GLN A 115 7.77 19.75 0.29
N LEU A 116 6.88 20.13 1.20
CA LEU A 116 7.10 21.24 2.14
C LEU A 116 8.14 20.90 3.22
N GLU A 117 8.17 19.65 3.69
CA GLU A 117 9.12 19.21 4.72
C GLU A 117 10.54 18.98 4.16
N SER A 118 10.67 18.64 2.87
CA SER A 118 11.94 18.57 2.13
C SER A 118 13.05 17.75 2.83
N ASN A 119 12.68 16.70 3.59
CA ASN A 119 13.64 15.83 4.25
C ASN A 119 13.90 14.57 3.40
N PRO A 120 15.07 14.44 2.74
CA PRO A 120 15.38 13.30 1.88
C PRO A 120 15.73 12.02 2.64
N ALA A 121 15.89 12.08 3.97
CA ALA A 121 16.29 10.93 4.78
C ALA A 121 15.11 10.08 5.26
N ASP A 122 13.87 10.53 5.08
CA ASP A 122 12.69 9.81 5.56
C ASP A 122 12.17 8.82 4.51
N VAL A 123 11.76 7.63 4.96
CA VAL A 123 11.33 6.55 4.07
C VAL A 123 9.95 6.89 3.49
N ASP A 124 9.87 6.97 2.16
CA ASP A 124 8.68 7.47 1.47
C ASP A 124 7.51 6.46 1.43
N ILE A 125 6.51 6.65 2.30
CA ILE A 125 5.25 5.89 2.25
C ILE A 125 4.41 6.20 1.01
N THR A 126 4.58 7.39 0.42
CA THR A 126 3.69 7.83 -0.64
C THR A 126 3.89 7.04 -1.94
N GLY A 127 5.04 6.40 -2.12
CA GLY A 127 5.24 5.42 -3.21
C GLY A 127 4.24 4.25 -3.11
N ALA A 128 4.02 3.71 -1.90
CA ALA A 128 2.98 2.71 -1.68
C ALA A 128 1.57 3.29 -1.88
N GLN A 129 1.36 4.54 -1.48
CA GLN A 129 0.09 5.24 -1.66
C GLN A 129 -0.25 5.48 -3.14
N MET A 130 0.73 5.79 -4.00
CA MET A 130 0.53 5.93 -5.45
C MET A 130 0.00 4.63 -6.07
N VAL A 131 0.58 3.48 -5.69
CA VAL A 131 0.10 2.17 -6.15
C VAL A 131 -1.29 1.86 -5.61
N LEU A 132 -1.55 2.22 -4.34
CA LEU A 132 -2.84 2.03 -3.71
C LEU A 132 -3.94 2.85 -4.40
N VAL A 133 -3.67 4.10 -4.78
CA VAL A 133 -4.61 4.94 -5.54
C VAL A 133 -5.04 4.25 -6.83
N MET A 134 -4.09 3.73 -7.61
CA MET A 134 -4.40 3.02 -8.86
C MET A 134 -5.34 1.83 -8.60
N LYS A 135 -5.09 1.04 -7.55
CA LYS A 135 -5.89 -0.14 -7.22
C LYS A 135 -7.28 0.21 -6.69
N LEU A 136 -7.38 1.20 -5.80
CA LEU A 136 -8.63 1.62 -5.19
C LEU A 136 -9.55 2.36 -6.17
N SER A 137 -9.00 3.17 -7.06
CA SER A 137 -9.77 3.76 -8.16
C SER A 137 -10.28 2.66 -9.08
N ALA A 138 -9.44 1.72 -9.53
CA ALA A 138 -9.94 0.60 -10.34
C ALA A 138 -11.05 -0.20 -9.63
N PHE A 139 -10.93 -0.42 -8.31
CA PHE A 139 -11.98 -1.04 -7.51
C PHE A 139 -13.32 -0.29 -7.58
N CYS A 140 -13.33 1.04 -7.40
CA CYS A 140 -14.57 1.81 -7.47
C CYS A 140 -15.25 1.73 -8.84
N TRP A 141 -14.47 1.76 -9.93
CA TRP A 141 -15.01 1.62 -11.29
C TRP A 141 -15.56 0.22 -11.54
N ASN A 142 -14.86 -0.82 -11.05
CA ASN A 142 -15.34 -2.20 -11.13
C ASN A 142 -16.67 -2.39 -10.39
N VAL A 143 -16.83 -1.78 -9.20
CA VAL A 143 -18.09 -1.81 -8.46
C VAL A 143 -19.18 -1.03 -9.21
N GLY A 144 -18.87 0.16 -9.73
CA GLY A 144 -19.83 0.99 -10.45
C GLY A 144 -20.37 0.32 -11.72
N GLY A 145 -19.47 -0.23 -12.55
CA GLY A 145 -19.82 -0.96 -13.77
C GLY A 145 -20.54 -2.27 -13.50
N GLY A 146 -20.20 -2.99 -12.41
CA GLY A 146 -20.92 -4.20 -12.01
C GLY A 146 -22.36 -3.95 -11.52
N VAL A 147 -22.70 -2.71 -11.14
CA VAL A 147 -24.06 -2.32 -10.68
C VAL A 147 -24.92 -1.78 -11.82
N HIS A 148 -24.31 -1.24 -12.89
CA HIS A 148 -25.01 -0.67 -14.04
C HIS A 148 -24.67 -1.44 -15.33
N PRO A 149 -25.18 -2.67 -15.52
CA PRO A 149 -24.87 -3.50 -16.68
C PRO A 149 -25.44 -2.97 -18.02
N GLY A 150 -26.16 -1.84 -18.03
CA GLY A 150 -26.84 -1.29 -19.21
C GLY A 150 -26.04 -0.30 -20.07
N GLU A 151 -24.79 0.02 -19.71
CA GLU A 151 -23.94 0.98 -20.44
C GLU A 151 -22.72 0.33 -21.13
N ALA A 152 -22.65 -1.00 -21.15
CA ALA A 152 -21.70 -1.76 -21.95
C ALA A 152 -22.35 -2.19 -23.28
N GLU A 153 -22.62 -1.23 -24.16
CA GLU A 153 -22.81 -1.46 -25.61
C GLU A 153 -21.58 -0.98 -26.38
#